data_AF-A0A4D6H4X2-F1
#
_entry.id   AF-A0A4D6H4X2-F1
#
_cell.length_a   1.000
_cell.length_b   1.000
_cell.length_c   1.000
_cell.angle_alpha   90.00
_cell.angle_beta   90.00
_cell.angle_gamma   90.00
#
_symmetry.space_group_name_H-M   'P 1'
#
loop_
_entity.id
_entity.type
_entity.pdbx_description
1 polymer ?
#
loop_
_entity_poly.entity_id
_entity_poly.type
_entity_poly.pdbx_seq_one_letter_code
_entity_poly.pdbx_strand_id
1 'polypeptide(L)'
;MLRQFPARKPLQASKLAAVLAVLLFGTLGFFRLVPDRQLTALLVVPFAGFALALVVLGEVLVAGFRLVSADAPASDRIDDRPVYTTVRVIEAVAALVAVVGVAGTIASVPSDPPPGPGAIGLLFVAGGFGLLVLGATLVRTAVECYHTARG
;
A
#
# COMPACT_ATOMS: atom_id res chain seq x y z
N MET A 1 7.44 -20.71 12.81
CA MET A 1 7.78 -20.04 11.52
C MET A 1 7.33 -18.58 11.48
N LEU A 2 6.07 -18.24 11.80
CA LEU A 2 5.60 -16.83 11.88
C LEU A 2 6.40 -15.93 12.85
N ARG A 3 6.92 -16.46 13.97
CA ARG A 3 7.79 -15.72 14.90
C ARG A 3 9.12 -15.25 14.30
N GLN A 4 9.62 -15.90 13.25
CA GLN A 4 10.90 -15.54 12.61
C GLN A 4 10.73 -14.54 11.45
N PHE A 5 9.51 -14.38 10.94
CA PHE A 5 9.23 -13.45 9.84
C PHE A 5 9.50 -11.98 10.21
N PRO A 6 9.11 -11.46 11.39
CA PRO A 6 9.44 -10.10 11.81
C PRO A 6 10.94 -9.88 11.96
N ALA A 7 11.69 -10.91 12.39
CA ALA A 7 13.14 -10.82 12.56
C ALA A 7 13.88 -10.83 11.22
N ARG A 8 13.41 -11.60 10.23
CA ARG A 8 14.02 -11.70 8.89
C ARG A 8 13.61 -10.55 7.96
N LYS A 9 12.39 -10.04 8.09
CA LYS A 9 11.81 -8.99 7.24
C LYS A 9 11.01 -7.98 8.06
N PRO A 10 11.68 -7.17 8.89
CA PRO A 10 11.02 -6.26 9.84
C PRO A 10 10.11 -5.24 9.16
N LEU A 11 10.53 -4.75 7.98
CA LEU A 11 9.78 -3.75 7.24
C LEU A 11 8.51 -4.31 6.57
N GLN A 12 8.55 -5.55 6.10
CA GLN A 12 7.34 -6.19 5.57
C GLN A 12 6.34 -6.50 6.68
N ALA A 13 6.85 -6.94 7.84
CA ALA A 13 6.02 -7.17 9.02
C ALA A 13 5.37 -5.88 9.53
N SER A 14 6.09 -4.76 9.53
CA SER A 14 5.52 -3.47 9.91
C SER A 14 4.46 -3.00 8.92
N LYS A 15 4.69 -3.15 7.60
CA LYS A 15 3.67 -2.87 6.57
C LYS A 15 2.41 -3.70 6.80
N LEU A 16 2.54 -5.00 7.09
CA LEU A 16 1.41 -5.87 7.39
C LEU A 16 0.64 -5.41 8.63
N ALA A 17 1.34 -5.12 9.72
CA ALA A 17 0.72 -4.63 10.95
C ALA A 17 -0.05 -3.34 10.71
N ALA A 18 0.53 -2.40 9.96
CA ALA A 18 -0.14 -1.16 9.56
C ALA A 18 -1.39 -1.44 8.72
N VAL A 19 -1.30 -2.30 7.70
CA VAL A 19 -2.45 -2.66 6.87
C VAL A 19 -3.57 -3.29 7.70
N LEU A 20 -3.25 -4.24 8.58
CA LEU A 20 -4.25 -4.88 9.44
C LEU A 20 -4.90 -3.89 10.41
N ALA A 21 -4.13 -3.00 11.01
CA ALA A 21 -4.66 -1.96 11.90
C ALA A 21 -5.60 -1.01 11.15
N VAL A 22 -5.23 -0.59 9.94
CA VAL A 22 -6.03 0.30 9.09
C VAL A 22 -7.32 -0.37 8.64
N LEU A 23 -7.26 -1.62 8.18
CA LEU A 23 -8.45 -2.36 7.76
C LEU A 23 -9.39 -2.61 8.94
N LEU A 24 -8.87 -2.99 10.10
CA LEU A 24 -9.67 -3.18 11.31
C LEU A 24 -10.36 -1.87 11.71
N PHE A 25 -9.60 -0.79 11.82
CA PHE A 25 -10.13 0.51 12.24
C PHE A 25 -11.15 1.06 11.22
N GLY A 26 -10.86 0.96 9.93
CA GLY A 26 -11.77 1.35 8.85
C GLY A 26 -13.06 0.53 8.86
N THR A 27 -12.97 -0.78 9.10
CA THR A 27 -14.14 -1.68 9.20
C THR A 27 -15.00 -1.34 10.42
N LEU A 28 -14.38 -1.14 11.59
CA LEU A 28 -15.08 -0.70 12.80
C LEU A 28 -15.79 0.64 12.60
N GLY A 29 -15.13 1.58 11.92
CA GLY A 29 -15.72 2.86 11.53
C GLY A 29 -16.92 2.71 10.60
N PHE A 30 -16.80 1.87 9.57
CA PHE A 30 -17.87 1.61 8.60
C PHE A 30 -19.13 1.03 9.26
N PHE A 31 -18.96 0.06 10.18
CA PHE A 31 -20.06 -0.54 10.93
C PHE A 31 -20.58 0.32 12.10
N ARG A 32 -20.11 1.57 12.24
CA ARG A 32 -20.48 2.49 13.34
C ARG A 32 -20.21 1.93 14.74
N LEU A 33 -19.21 1.07 14.86
CA LEU A 33 -18.78 0.52 16.14
C LEU A 33 -17.86 1.47 16.93
N VAL A 34 -17.43 2.58 16.31
CA VAL A 34 -16.68 3.66 16.95
C VAL A 34 -17.55 4.93 16.97
N PRO A 35 -18.21 5.24 18.10
CA PRO A 35 -19.01 6.45 18.25
C PRO A 35 -18.18 7.71 17.96
N ASP A 36 -18.80 8.70 17.31
CA ASP A 36 -18.24 10.04 17.04
C ASP A 36 -16.94 10.11 16.22
N ARG A 37 -16.44 8.98 15.69
CA ARG A 37 -15.20 8.94 14.87
C ARG A 37 -15.37 8.27 13.51
N GLN A 38 -16.60 8.13 13.03
CA GLN A 38 -16.90 7.46 11.76
C GLN A 38 -16.13 8.05 10.58
N LEU A 39 -16.18 9.38 10.43
CA LEU A 39 -15.54 10.06 9.30
C LEU A 39 -14.01 9.99 9.38
N THR A 40 -13.45 10.11 10.58
CA THR A 40 -12.01 9.92 10.84
C THR A 40 -11.57 8.49 10.52
N ALA A 41 -12.36 7.48 10.92
CA ALA A 41 -12.06 6.08 10.63
C ALA A 41 -12.08 5.76 9.14
N LEU A 42 -13.00 6.37 8.38
CA LEU A 42 -13.04 6.27 6.93
C LEU A 42 -11.84 6.98 6.26
N LEU A 43 -11.46 8.16 6.76
CA LEU A 43 -10.32 8.94 6.24
C LEU A 43 -8.95 8.29 6.52
N VAL A 44 -8.85 7.44 7.55
CA VAL A 44 -7.61 6.70 7.83
C VAL A 44 -7.21 5.79 6.66
N VAL A 45 -8.18 5.21 5.95
CA VAL A 45 -7.92 4.31 4.81
C VAL A 45 -7.18 5.00 3.66
N PRO A 46 -7.67 6.11 3.06
CA PRO A 46 -6.94 6.82 2.02
C PRO A 46 -5.61 7.39 2.52
N PHE A 47 -5.57 7.93 3.74
CA PHE A 47 -4.35 8.53 4.29
C PHE A 47 -3.24 7.50 4.50
N ALA A 48 -3.55 6.40 5.18
CA ALA A 48 -2.58 5.33 5.42
C ALA A 48 -2.21 4.61 4.12
N GLY A 49 -3.16 4.41 3.20
CA GLY A 49 -2.88 3.85 1.88
C GLY A 49 -1.93 4.73 1.06
N PHE A 50 -2.11 6.06 1.08
CA PHE A 50 -1.19 6.99 0.44
C PHE A 50 0.20 6.98 1.09
N ALA A 51 0.28 7.02 2.42
CA ALA A 51 1.55 6.92 3.13
C ALA A 51 2.29 5.60 2.80
N LEU A 52 1.56 4.49 2.75
CA LEU A 52 2.10 3.19 2.37
C LEU A 52 2.58 3.17 0.91
N ALA A 53 1.86 3.85 0.00
CA ALA A 53 2.27 3.98 -1.40
C ALA A 53 3.63 4.70 -1.52
N LEU A 54 3.85 5.77 -0.75
CA LEU A 54 5.13 6.47 -0.71
C LEU A 54 6.26 5.56 -0.19
N VAL A 55 5.99 4.74 0.84
CA VAL A 55 6.96 3.76 1.34
C VAL A 55 7.32 2.73 0.27
N VAL A 56 6.32 2.19 -0.44
CA VAL A 56 6.53 1.24 -1.53
C VAL A 56 7.37 1.86 -2.66
N LEU A 57 7.04 3.07 -3.09
CA LEU A 57 7.82 3.76 -4.12
C LEU A 57 9.24 4.05 -3.64
N GLY A 58 9.43 4.41 -2.38
CA GLY A 58 10.75 4.57 -1.76
C GLY A 58 11.57 3.28 -1.82
N GLU A 59 10.98 2.12 -1.50
CA GLU A 59 11.64 0.82 -1.63
C GLU A 59 12.03 0.48 -3.08
N VAL A 60 11.16 0.83 -4.03
CA VAL A 60 11.42 0.62 -5.46
C VAL A 60 12.58 1.49 -5.92
N LEU A 61 12.61 2.77 -5.54
CA LEU A 61 13.70 3.70 -5.84
C LEU A 61 15.03 3.24 -5.23
N VAL A 62 15.03 2.86 -3.95
CA VAL A 62 16.25 2.37 -3.27
C VAL A 62 16.76 1.10 -3.94
N ALA A 63 15.87 0.18 -4.32
CA ALA A 63 16.29 -1.03 -5.00
C ALA A 63 16.76 -0.78 -6.43
N GLY A 64 16.10 0.14 -7.15
CA GLY A 64 16.53 0.58 -8.48
C GLY A 64 17.91 1.24 -8.43
N PHE A 65 18.12 2.14 -7.46
CA PHE A 65 19.42 2.78 -7.24
C PHE A 65 20.52 1.76 -6.96
N ARG A 66 20.29 0.81 -6.04
CA ARG A 66 21.25 -0.27 -5.76
C ARG A 66 21.53 -1.17 -6.96
N LEU A 67 20.55 -1.33 -7.84
CA LEU A 67 20.71 -2.13 -9.06
C LEU A 67 21.59 -1.40 -10.08
N VAL A 68 21.41 -0.08 -10.24
CA VAL A 68 22.26 0.77 -11.08
C VAL A 68 23.69 0.87 -10.52
N SER A 69 23.84 0.86 -9.19
CA SER A 69 25.16 0.92 -8.52
C SER A 69 25.87 -0.43 -8.41
N ALA A 70 25.26 -1.54 -8.81
CA ALA A 70 25.87 -2.87 -8.71
C ALA A 70 26.31 -3.37 -10.09
N ASP A 71 27.57 -3.82 -10.20
CA ASP A 71 28.15 -4.35 -11.45
C ASP A 71 27.59 -5.72 -11.89
N ALA A 72 26.66 -6.31 -11.14
CA ALA A 72 26.10 -7.63 -11.43
C ALA A 72 24.84 -7.55 -12.33
N PRO A 73 24.70 -8.44 -13.34
CA PRO A 73 23.55 -8.42 -14.26
C PRO A 73 22.21 -8.59 -13.54
N ALA A 74 21.24 -7.74 -13.87
CA ALA A 74 19.90 -7.77 -13.28
C ALA A 74 19.11 -9.04 -13.66
N SER A 75 19.43 -9.66 -14.79
CA SER A 75 18.78 -10.87 -15.33
C SER A 75 18.88 -12.07 -14.39
N ASP A 76 20.06 -12.30 -13.80
CA ASP A 76 20.32 -13.48 -12.97
C ASP A 76 19.47 -13.50 -11.70
N ARG A 77 19.05 -12.34 -11.19
CA ARG A 77 18.17 -12.22 -10.02
C ARG A 77 16.69 -12.38 -10.34
N ILE A 78 16.29 -12.14 -11.58
CA ILE A 78 14.88 -12.24 -12.01
C ILE A 78 14.51 -13.71 -12.19
N ASP A 79 15.40 -14.50 -12.79
CA ASP A 79 15.18 -15.93 -13.04
C ASP A 79 15.09 -16.77 -11.76
N ASP A 80 15.77 -16.35 -10.69
CA ASP A 80 15.73 -17.07 -9.41
C ASP A 80 14.35 -17.03 -8.72
N ARG A 81 13.55 -15.96 -8.89
CA ARG A 81 12.26 -15.77 -8.19
C ARG A 81 11.21 -14.98 -9.00
N PRO A 82 10.67 -15.53 -10.10
CA PRO A 82 9.79 -14.81 -11.01
C PRO A 82 8.49 -14.34 -10.35
N VAL A 83 7.82 -15.20 -9.58
CA VAL A 83 6.54 -14.87 -8.89
C VAL A 83 6.71 -13.71 -7.92
N TYR A 84 7.82 -13.68 -7.18
CA TYR A 84 8.12 -12.60 -6.24
C TYR A 84 8.33 -11.27 -6.97
N THR A 85 9.05 -11.29 -8.09
CA THR A 85 9.29 -10.11 -8.93
C THR A 85 7.98 -9.57 -9.51
N THR A 86 7.11 -10.43 -10.03
CA THR A 86 5.80 -10.02 -10.57
C THR A 86 4.96 -9.31 -9.52
N VAL A 87 4.83 -9.88 -8.32
CA VAL A 87 3.99 -9.30 -7.25
C VAL A 87 4.57 -7.97 -6.76
N ARG A 88 5.90 -7.86 -6.72
CA ARG A 88 6.59 -6.60 -6.43
C ARG A 88 6.32 -5.52 -7.48
N VAL A 89 6.31 -5.87 -8.77
CA VAL A 89 5.96 -4.94 -9.84
C VAL A 89 4.50 -4.49 -9.70
N ILE A 90 3.58 -5.42 -9.43
CA ILE A 90 2.17 -5.10 -9.21
C ILE A 90 2.00 -4.13 -8.04
N GLU A 91 2.67 -4.36 -6.90
CA GLU A 91 2.63 -3.45 -5.76
C GLU A 91 3.18 -2.05 -6.11
N ALA A 92 4.29 -1.99 -6.86
CA ALA A 92 4.86 -0.73 -7.31
C ALA A 92 3.92 0.04 -8.24
N VAL A 93 3.29 -0.65 -9.20
CA VAL A 93 2.31 -0.06 -10.12
C VAL A 93 1.09 0.43 -9.34
N ALA A 94 0.58 -0.37 -8.39
CA ALA A 94 -0.53 0.03 -7.54
C ALA A 94 -0.21 1.29 -6.72
N ALA A 95 0.98 1.35 -6.12
CA ALA A 95 1.46 2.53 -5.40
C ALA A 95 1.58 3.77 -6.30
N LEU A 96 2.12 3.60 -7.52
CA LEU A 96 2.24 4.69 -8.49
C LEU A 96 0.86 5.21 -8.92
N VAL A 97 -0.06 4.30 -9.25
CA VAL A 97 -1.45 4.64 -9.61
C VAL A 97 -2.14 5.38 -8.46
N ALA A 98 -1.95 4.94 -7.22
CA ALA A 98 -2.52 5.62 -6.06
C ALA A 98 -1.94 7.03 -5.86
N VAL A 99 -0.62 7.21 -5.99
CA VAL A 99 0.00 8.53 -5.83
C VAL A 99 -0.43 9.49 -6.94
N VAL A 100 -0.35 9.06 -8.19
CA VAL A 100 -0.78 9.85 -9.35
C VAL A 100 -2.28 10.12 -9.29
N GLY A 101 -3.08 9.12 -8.92
CA GLY A 101 -4.52 9.22 -8.77
C GLY A 101 -4.94 10.21 -7.69
N VAL A 102 -4.30 10.16 -6.52
CA VAL A 102 -4.55 11.13 -5.44
C VAL A 102 -4.11 12.54 -5.87
N ALA A 103 -2.93 12.70 -6.46
CA ALA A 103 -2.45 13.99 -6.94
C ALA A 103 -3.37 14.59 -8.02
N GLY A 104 -3.82 13.77 -8.97
CA GLY A 104 -4.78 14.16 -10.00
C GLY A 104 -6.15 14.52 -9.42
N THR A 105 -6.60 13.77 -8.41
CA THR A 105 -7.85 14.06 -7.68
C THR A 105 -7.76 15.42 -7.01
N ILE A 106 -6.66 15.71 -6.29
CA ILE A 106 -6.43 17.01 -5.65
C ILE A 106 -6.36 18.14 -6.68
N ALA A 107 -5.63 17.94 -7.78
CA ALA A 107 -5.50 18.93 -8.85
C ALA A 107 -6.84 19.23 -9.54
N SER A 108 -7.79 18.29 -9.51
CA SER A 108 -9.13 18.47 -10.10
C SER A 108 -10.15 19.14 -9.16
N VAL A 109 -9.78 19.41 -7.90
CA VAL A 109 -10.69 20.07 -6.94
C VAL A 109 -10.88 21.54 -7.34
N PRO A 110 -12.12 22.00 -7.58
CA PRO A 110 -12.41 23.40 -7.87
C PRO A 110 -11.99 24.32 -6.71
N SER A 111 -11.76 25.60 -7.00
CA SER A 111 -11.47 26.62 -5.97
C SER A 111 -12.64 26.84 -5.00
N ASP A 112 -13.87 26.61 -5.47
CA ASP A 112 -15.06 26.63 -4.61
C ASP A 112 -15.25 25.27 -3.91
N PRO A 113 -15.71 25.26 -2.65
CA PRO A 113 -15.93 24.02 -1.92
C PRO A 113 -16.91 23.12 -2.69
N PRO A 114 -16.55 21.85 -2.97
CA PRO A 114 -17.46 20.96 -3.66
C PRO A 114 -18.74 20.78 -2.83
N PRO A 115 -19.92 20.74 -3.47
CA PRO A 115 -21.17 20.45 -2.76
C PRO A 115 -21.06 19.08 -2.06
N GLY A 116 -21.82 18.87 -0.99
CA GLY A 116 -21.74 17.67 -0.14
C GLY A 116 -21.58 16.33 -0.88
N PRO A 117 -22.36 16.05 -1.94
CA PRO A 117 -22.19 14.83 -2.74
C PRO A 117 -20.83 14.70 -3.44
N GLY A 118 -20.24 15.81 -3.89
CA GLY A 118 -18.92 15.83 -4.51
C GLY A 118 -17.80 15.50 -3.52
N ALA A 119 -17.86 16.04 -2.30
CA ALA A 119 -16.90 15.72 -1.25
C ALA A 119 -16.92 14.23 -0.86
N ILE A 120 -18.11 13.64 -0.81
CA ILE A 120 -18.29 12.20 -0.55
C ILE A 120 -17.71 11.38 -1.71
N GLY A 121 -17.93 11.78 -2.96
CA GLY A 121 -17.34 11.13 -4.14
C GLY A 121 -15.81 11.10 -4.08
N LEU A 122 -15.19 12.24 -3.74
CA LEU A 122 -13.73 12.35 -3.58
C LEU A 122 -13.21 11.42 -2.46
N LEU A 123 -13.94 11.31 -1.35
CA LEU A 123 -13.61 10.38 -0.27
C LEU A 123 -13.60 8.92 -0.74
N PHE A 124 -14.58 8.51 -1.55
CA PHE A 124 -14.63 7.14 -2.09
C PHE A 124 -13.52 6.87 -3.11
N VAL A 125 -13.22 7.83 -3.98
CA VAL A 125 -12.10 7.72 -4.94
C VAL A 125 -10.78 7.58 -4.20
N ALA A 126 -10.51 8.47 -3.23
CA ALA A 126 -9.31 8.40 -2.40
C ALA A 126 -9.26 7.09 -1.61
N GLY A 127 -10.38 6.67 -1.02
CA GLY A 127 -10.50 5.41 -0.30
C GLY A 127 -10.22 4.19 -1.18
N GLY A 128 -10.68 4.22 -2.44
CA GLY A 128 -10.39 3.20 -3.45
C GLY A 128 -8.89 3.09 -3.74
N PHE A 129 -8.20 4.21 -3.93
CA PHE A 129 -6.73 4.20 -4.06
C PHE A 129 -6.05 3.66 -2.81
N GLY A 130 -6.53 4.04 -1.62
CA GLY A 130 -6.01 3.51 -0.36
C GLY A 130 -6.16 1.99 -0.29
N LEU A 131 -7.35 1.46 -0.55
CA LEU A 131 -7.64 0.02 -0.55
C LEU A 131 -6.81 -0.74 -1.60
N LEU A 132 -6.60 -0.15 -2.77
CA LEU A 132 -5.77 -0.72 -3.83
C LEU A 132 -4.33 -0.95 -3.35
N VAL A 133 -3.74 0.02 -2.64
CA VAL A 133 -2.39 -0.11 -2.08
C VAL A 133 -2.36 -1.12 -0.93
N LEU A 134 -3.32 -1.03 0.00
CA LEU A 134 -3.43 -1.98 1.12
C LEU A 134 -3.55 -3.43 0.61
N GLY A 135 -4.39 -3.65 -0.40
CA GLY A 135 -4.58 -4.95 -1.05
C GLY A 135 -3.31 -5.44 -1.74
N ALA A 136 -2.62 -4.59 -2.50
CA ALA A 136 -1.38 -4.96 -3.16
C ALA A 136 -0.28 -5.35 -2.16
N THR A 137 -0.15 -4.60 -1.05
CA THR A 137 0.79 -4.91 0.02
C THR A 137 0.43 -6.18 0.79
N LEU A 138 -0.87 -6.49 0.96
CA LEU A 138 -1.31 -7.77 1.50
C LEU A 138 -0.91 -8.94 0.61
N VAL A 139 -1.17 -8.85 -0.69
CA VAL A 139 -0.80 -9.88 -1.66
C VAL A 139 0.72 -10.11 -1.63
N ARG A 140 1.52 -9.03 -1.63
CA ARG A 140 2.98 -9.15 -1.53
C ARG A 140 3.41 -9.84 -0.24
N THR A 141 2.82 -9.47 0.88
CA THR A 141 3.17 -10.05 2.18
C THR A 141 2.75 -11.51 2.28
N ALA A 142 1.59 -11.88 1.72
CA ALA A 142 1.15 -13.27 1.66
C ALA A 142 2.13 -14.15 0.87
N VAL A 143 2.57 -13.67 -0.30
CA VAL A 143 3.54 -14.37 -1.15
C VAL A 143 4.89 -14.53 -0.44
N GLU A 144 5.36 -13.50 0.26
CA GLU A 144 6.58 -13.60 1.06
C GLU A 144 6.48 -14.57 2.23
N CYS A 145 5.37 -14.55 2.95
CA CYS A 145 5.09 -15.49 4.04
C CYS A 145 5.08 -16.93 3.53
N TYR A 146 4.44 -17.17 2.39
CA TYR A 146 4.35 -18.50 1.78
C TYR A 146 5.73 -19.05 1.39
N HIS A 147 6.56 -18.22 0.73
CA HIS A 147 7.92 -18.63 0.39
C HIS A 147 8.79 -18.86 1.63
N THR A 148 8.65 -18.04 2.67
CA THR A 148 9.43 -18.18 3.92
C THR A 148 8.98 -19.39 4.75
N ALA A 149 7.77 -19.90 4.56
CA ALA A 149 7.26 -21.08 5.27
C ALA A 149 7.66 -22.41 4.59
N ARG A 150 8.07 -22.38 3.31
CA ARG A 150 8.46 -23.56 2.53
C ARG A 150 9.97 -23.75 2.35
N GLY A 151 10.78 -22.73 2.65
CA GLY A 151 12.24 -22.80 2.66
C GLY A 151 12.78 -22.85 4.07
#